data_AF-A0A8T5QRI6-F1
#
_entry.id   AF-A0A8T5QRI6-F1
#
_cell.length_a   1.000
_cell.length_b   1.000
_cell.length_c   1.000
_cell.angle_alpha   90.00
_cell.angle_beta   90.00
_cell.angle_gamma   90.00
#
_symmetry.space_group_name_H-M   'P 1'
#
loop_
_entity.id
_entity.type
_entity.pdbx_description
1 polymer ?
#
loop_
_entity_poly.entity_id
_entity_poly.type
_entity_poly.pdbx_seq_one_letter_code
_entity_poly.pdbx_strand_id
1 'polypeptide(L)'
;MENITGKRKYVCNSIRCKVCGFEFTPKSRKAMYCSNACKQYAYRESLRLHMENRQPQVFIYSRNSNKEVKHREKEISPEKWMNDYMRTTGKTR
;
A
#
# COMPACT_ATOMS: atom_id res chain seq x y z
N MET A 1 -21.48 28.24 -29.08
CA MET A 1 -21.73 26.89 -28.52
C MET A 1 -21.26 26.91 -27.07
N GLU A 2 -22.18 27.12 -26.13
CA GLU A 2 -21.85 27.36 -24.73
C GLU A 2 -21.69 26.03 -23.99
N ASN A 3 -20.49 25.80 -23.44
CA ASN A 3 -20.15 24.58 -22.70
C ASN A 3 -20.74 24.63 -21.29
N ILE A 4 -21.88 23.97 -21.09
CA ILE A 4 -22.49 23.78 -19.77
C ILE A 4 -21.72 22.66 -19.04
N THR A 5 -20.57 22.97 -18.44
CA THR A 5 -19.93 22.05 -17.48
C THR A 5 -20.69 22.10 -16.16
N GLY A 6 -21.88 21.49 -16.14
CA GLY A 6 -22.71 21.36 -14.95
C GLY A 6 -22.00 20.52 -13.90
N LYS A 7 -21.37 21.17 -12.90
CA LYS A 7 -20.88 20.50 -11.70
C LYS A 7 -22.09 19.91 -10.98
N ARG A 8 -22.35 18.61 -11.15
CA ARG A 8 -23.39 17.89 -10.41
C ARG A 8 -23.14 18.13 -8.92
N LYS A 9 -24.03 18.89 -8.26
CA LYS A 9 -24.03 19.01 -6.80
C LYS A 9 -24.32 17.62 -6.25
N TYR A 10 -23.28 16.93 -5.75
CA TYR A 10 -23.45 15.63 -5.13
C TYR A 10 -24.32 15.81 -3.89
N VAL A 11 -25.58 15.39 -3.96
CA VAL A 11 -26.44 15.21 -2.78
C VAL A 11 -25.77 14.12 -1.97
N CYS A 12 -25.06 14.52 -0.92
CA CYS A 12 -24.35 13.62 -0.04
C CYS A 12 -25.33 13.21 1.05
N ASN A 13 -25.98 12.06 0.85
CA ASN A 13 -26.72 11.39 1.91
C ASN A 13 -25.78 11.19 3.10
N SER A 14 -26.27 11.44 4.32
CA SER A 14 -25.52 11.14 5.54
C SER A 14 -25.27 9.63 5.59
N ILE A 15 -24.06 9.23 5.98
CA ILE A 15 -23.68 7.83 6.15
C ILE A 15 -23.14 7.63 7.57
N ARG A 16 -23.26 6.41 8.07
CA ARG A 16 -22.77 6.04 9.40
C ARG A 16 -21.31 5.59 9.35
N CYS A 17 -20.48 6.13 10.25
CA CYS A 17 -19.07 5.73 10.38
C CYS A 17 -18.95 4.29 10.88
N LYS A 18 -18.14 3.46 10.20
CA LYS A 18 -17.93 2.05 10.58
C LYS A 18 -17.18 1.84 11.90
N VAL A 19 -16.52 2.89 12.43
CA VAL A 19 -15.71 2.79 13.66
C VAL A 19 -16.48 3.32 14.87
N CYS A 20 -16.97 4.55 14.80
CA CYS A 20 -17.64 5.18 15.94
C CYS A 20 -19.17 5.20 15.83
N GLY A 21 -19.74 4.80 14.69
CA GLY A 21 -21.18 4.78 14.51
C GLY A 21 -21.84 6.17 14.34
N PHE A 22 -21.06 7.25 14.26
CA PHE A 22 -21.57 8.61 14.07
C PHE A 22 -22.05 8.83 12.61
N GLU A 23 -23.19 9.50 12.44
CA GLU A 23 -23.68 9.90 11.12
C GLU A 23 -22.97 11.17 10.65
N PHE A 24 -22.37 11.11 9.47
CA PHE A 24 -21.64 12.24 8.91
C PHE A 24 -21.96 12.41 7.43
N THR A 25 -21.75 13.63 6.93
CA THR A 25 -21.92 13.96 5.53
C THR A 25 -20.60 13.74 4.78
N PRO A 26 -20.51 12.70 3.92
CA PRO A 26 -19.27 12.37 3.27
C PRO A 26 -18.94 13.37 2.17
N LYS A 27 -17.69 13.85 2.14
CA LYS A 27 -17.16 14.68 1.03
C LYS A 27 -17.02 13.91 -0.28
N SER A 28 -16.96 12.58 -0.23
CA SER A 28 -16.78 11.70 -1.38
C SER A 28 -17.65 10.45 -1.23
N ARG A 29 -18.18 9.93 -2.34
CA ARG A 29 -18.97 8.68 -2.39
C ARG A 29 -18.22 7.47 -1.80
N LYS A 30 -16.88 7.50 -1.81
CA LYS A 30 -16.04 6.42 -1.27
C LYS A 30 -15.68 6.58 0.21
N ALA A 31 -16.08 7.69 0.85
CA ALA A 31 -15.78 7.89 2.28
C ALA A 31 -16.59 6.89 3.12
N MET A 32 -15.94 6.24 4.08
CA MET A 32 -16.57 5.27 5.00
C MET A 32 -16.41 5.65 6.47
N TYR A 33 -15.59 6.67 6.75
CA TYR A 33 -15.21 7.09 8.09
C TYR A 33 -15.42 8.59 8.23
N CYS A 34 -15.91 9.01 9.40
CA CYS A 34 -16.20 10.41 9.67
C CYS A 34 -14.95 11.28 9.79
N SER A 35 -13.80 10.70 10.16
CA SER A 35 -12.56 11.41 10.41
C SER A 35 -11.32 10.58 10.06
N ASN A 36 -10.17 11.24 9.96
CA ASN A 36 -8.89 10.57 9.73
C ASN A 36 -8.50 9.68 10.93
N ALA A 37 -8.90 10.06 12.15
CA ALA A 37 -8.68 9.25 13.35
C ALA A 37 -9.39 7.90 13.24
N CYS A 38 -10.67 7.88 12.84
CA CYS A 38 -11.42 6.64 12.60
C CYS A 38 -10.79 5.81 11.46
N LYS A 39 -10.34 6.46 10.38
CA LYS A 39 -9.66 5.77 9.27
C LYS A 39 -8.37 5.08 9.73
N GLN A 40 -7.53 5.77 10.50
CA GLN A 40 -6.28 5.23 11.01
C GLN A 40 -6.51 4.11 12.03
N TYR A 41 -7.52 4.25 12.88
CA TYR A 41 -7.92 3.19 13.80
C TYR A 41 -8.32 1.91 13.04
N ALA A 42 -9.20 2.04 12.04
CA ALA A 42 -9.62 0.90 11.21
C ALA A 42 -8.43 0.22 10.49
N TYR A 43 -7.48 1.02 9.98
CA TYR A 43 -6.27 0.49 9.36
C TYR A 43 -5.42 -0.32 10.35
N ARG A 44 -5.13 0.24 11.52
CA ARG A 44 -4.38 -0.44 12.58
C ARG A 44 -5.07 -1.72 13.04
N GLU A 45 -6.38 -1.68 13.22
CA GLU A 45 -7.16 -2.84 13.62
C GLU A 45 -7.13 -3.93 12.54
N SER A 46 -7.22 -3.56 11.27
CA SER A 46 -7.08 -4.53 10.17
C SER A 46 -5.69 -5.19 10.16
N LEU A 47 -4.62 -4.43 10.44
CA LEU A 47 -3.27 -4.99 10.56
C LEU A 47 -3.16 -5.94 11.76
N ARG A 48 -3.72 -5.56 12.91
CA ARG A 48 -3.77 -6.39 14.11
C ARG A 48 -4.48 -7.72 13.82
N LEU A 49 -5.66 -7.66 13.20
CA LEU A 49 -6.42 -8.83 12.77
C LEU A 49 -5.66 -9.66 11.73
N HIS A 50 -4.96 -9.04 10.79
CA HIS A 50 -4.13 -9.76 9.82
C HIS A 50 -2.93 -10.47 10.49
N MET A 51 -2.34 -9.87 11.53
CA MET A 51 -1.25 -10.47 12.28
C MET A 51 -1.71 -11.63 13.15
N GLU A 52 -2.87 -11.47 13.80
CA GLU A 52 -3.47 -12.46 14.70
C GLU A 52 -4.12 -13.63 13.94
N ASN A 53 -4.81 -13.36 12.84
CA ASN A 53 -5.48 -14.39 12.02
C ASN A 53 -4.56 -14.97 10.93
N ARG A 54 -3.25 -15.08 11.17
CA ARG A 54 -2.35 -15.82 10.26
C ARG A 54 -2.67 -17.33 10.29
N GLN A 55 -3.72 -17.74 9.59
CA GLN A 55 -3.51 -18.78 8.59
C GLN A 55 -2.75 -18.11 7.44
N PRO A 56 -1.60 -18.63 7.00
CA PRO A 56 -0.91 -18.06 5.85
C PRO A 56 -1.89 -18.07 4.67
N GLN A 57 -2.06 -16.92 4.04
CA GLN A 57 -2.69 -16.82 2.73
C GLN A 57 -1.78 -17.60 1.78
N VAL A 58 -1.95 -18.92 1.71
CA VAL A 58 -1.41 -19.74 0.64
C VAL A 58 -2.09 -19.23 -0.62
N PHE A 59 -1.47 -18.25 -1.25
CA PHE A 59 -1.78 -17.91 -2.62
C PHE A 59 -1.41 -19.16 -3.41
N ILE A 60 -2.40 -20.03 -3.63
CA ILE A 60 -2.28 -21.18 -4.51
C ILE A 60 -2.14 -20.60 -5.92
N TYR A 61 -0.94 -20.14 -6.26
CA TYR A 61 -0.57 -20.07 -7.66
C TYR A 61 -0.74 -21.49 -8.17
N SER A 62 -1.75 -21.70 -9.01
CA SER A 62 -1.89 -22.92 -9.79
C SER A 62 -0.50 -23.24 -10.35
N ARG A 63 0.09 -24.36 -9.90
CA ARG A 63 1.40 -24.83 -10.35
C ARG A 63 1.40 -24.84 -11.87
N ASN A 64 2.12 -23.91 -12.49
CA ASN A 64 2.59 -24.12 -13.84
C ASN A 64 3.95 -24.82 -13.70
N SER A 65 3.92 -26.15 -13.74
CA SER A 65 5.11 -26.98 -13.67
C SER A 65 6.03 -26.67 -14.85
N ASN A 66 7.33 -26.54 -14.55
CA ASN A 66 8.48 -26.39 -15.46
C ASN A 66 8.77 -25.00 -16.03
N LYS A 67 9.31 -24.12 -15.18
CA LYS A 67 10.24 -23.08 -15.66
C LYS A 67 11.53 -23.17 -14.85
N GLU A 68 12.56 -23.75 -15.44
CA GLU A 68 13.90 -23.76 -14.85
C GLU A 68 14.35 -22.31 -14.59
N VAL A 69 14.49 -21.95 -13.32
CA VAL A 69 15.05 -20.66 -12.92
C VAL A 69 16.57 -20.81 -12.96
N LYS A 70 17.21 -20.27 -14.00
CA LYS A 70 18.67 -20.11 -14.01
C LYS A 70 19.06 -19.05 -12.99
N HIS A 71 19.44 -19.47 -11.78
CA HIS A 71 20.14 -18.61 -10.83
C HIS A 71 21.53 -18.31 -11.39
N ARG A 72 21.77 -17.05 -11.79
CA ARG A 72 23.12 -16.55 -12.03
C ARG A 72 23.64 -16.01 -10.71
N GLU A 73 24.40 -16.82 -9.99
CA GLU A 73 25.21 -16.34 -8.88
C GLU A 73 26.20 -15.32 -9.44
N LYS A 74 25.98 -14.04 -9.13
CA LYS A 74 27.02 -13.03 -9.31
C LYS A 74 27.78 -13.02 -8.00
N GLU A 75 28.95 -13.66 -8.00
CA GLU A 75 29.93 -13.50 -6.93
C GLU A 75 30.25 -12.00 -6.81
N ILE A 76 29.68 -11.35 -5.79
CA ILE A 76 30.08 -10.01 -5.41
C ILE A 76 31.42 -10.16 -4.70
N SER A 77 32.49 -10.04 -5.49
CA SER A 77 33.85 -10.00 -4.96
C SER A 77 33.94 -8.88 -3.91
N PRO A 78 34.37 -9.18 -2.67
CA PRO A 78 34.49 -8.19 -1.60
C PRO A 78 35.35 -6.97 -1.99
N GLU A 79 36.33 -7.17 -2.87
CA GLU A 79 37.19 -6.11 -3.40
C GLU A 79 36.42 -5.07 -4.23
N LYS A 80 35.38 -5.52 -4.96
CA LYS A 80 34.58 -4.62 -5.79
C LYS A 80 33.80 -3.62 -4.93
N TRP A 81 33.24 -4.09 -3.82
CA TRP A 81 32.56 -3.22 -2.85
C TRP A 81 33.53 -2.20 -2.22
N MET A 82 34.73 -2.66 -1.85
CA MET A 82 35.75 -1.78 -1.26
C MET A 82 36.22 -0.69 -2.24
N ASN A 83 36.37 -1.02 -3.52
CA ASN A 83 36.75 -0.07 -4.56
C ASN A 83 35.65 0.96 -4.85
N ASP A 84 34.38 0.54 -4.89
CA ASP A 84 33.25 1.46 -5.08
C ASP A 84 33.09 2.42 -3.88
N TYR A 85 33.35 1.94 -2.66
CA TYR A 85 33.36 2.76 -1.44
C TYR A 85 34.50 3.80 -1.42
N MET A 86 35.72 3.41 -1.83
CA MET A 86 36.85 4.36 -1.92
C MET A 86 36.64 5.41 -3.03
N ARG A 87 35.98 5.04 -4.14
CA ARG A 87 35.68 5.94 -5.26
C ARG A 87 34.62 6.99 -4.90
N THR A 88 33.66 6.64 -4.04
CA THR A 88 32.58 7.55 -3.60
C THR A 88 33.00 8.48 -2.46
N THR A 89 33.94 8.06 -1.62
CA THR A 89 34.39 8.85 -0.46
C THR A 89 35.58 9.78 -0.74
N GLY A 90 36.04 9.85 -1.99
CA GLY A 90 37.05 10.83 -2.44
C GLY A 90 38.39 10.76 -1.72
N LYS A 91 38.68 9.68 -0.98
CA LYS A 91 39.98 9.44 -0.35
C LYS A 91 40.96 8.86 -1.38
N THR A 92 41.23 9.62 -2.42
CA THR A 92 42.45 9.45 -3.22
C THR A 92 43.52 10.30 -2.56
N ARG A 93 44.60 9.63 -2.13
CA ARG A 93 45.78 10.22 -1.49
C ARG A 93 46.39 11.35 -2.32
#